data_AF-A0A962UQQ0-F1
#
_entry.id   AF-A0A962UQQ0-F1
#
_cell.length_a   1.000
_cell.length_b   1.000
_cell.length_c   1.000
_cell.angle_alpha   90.00
_cell.angle_beta   90.00
_cell.angle_gamma   90.00
#
_symmetry.space_group_name_H-M   'P 1'
#
loop_
_entity.id
_entity.type
_entity.pdbx_description
1 polymer ?
#
loop_
_entity_poly.entity_id
_entity_poly.type
_entity_poly.pdbx_seq_one_letter_code
_entity_poly.pdbx_strand_id
1 'polypeptide(L)'
;MFENLFTKIASARRQRRAPCDQLVEIIEQLELKRAMLESELALDARPAKRRHVRYSLEVVRLQYRKAVALQAKMQQEQDCD
;
A
#
# COMPACT_ATOMS: atom_id res chain seq x y z
N MET A 1 6.90 -10.34 -9.66
CA MET A 1 5.66 -10.86 -9.04
C MET A 1 5.26 -9.94 -7.88
N PHE A 2 4.16 -9.19 -8.01
CA PHE A 2 3.63 -8.26 -6.99
C PHE A 2 2.73 -8.94 -5.94
N GLU A 3 2.42 -10.22 -6.13
CA GLU A 3 1.64 -11.04 -5.19
C GLU A 3 2.26 -11.07 -3.78
N ASN A 4 3.56 -10.79 -3.67
CA ASN A 4 4.30 -10.78 -2.40
C ASN A 4 4.00 -9.59 -1.47
N LEU A 5 3.44 -8.48 -1.95
CA LEU A 5 3.10 -7.33 -1.09
C LEU A 5 1.70 -7.48 -0.47
N PHE A 6 0.77 -8.09 -1.20
CA PHE A 6 -0.58 -8.39 -0.72
C PHE A 6 -0.58 -9.46 0.38
N THR A 7 0.27 -10.48 0.27
CA THR A 7 0.47 -11.49 1.31
C THR A 7 1.12 -10.91 2.55
N LYS A 8 2.04 -9.96 2.43
CA LYS A 8 2.71 -9.31 3.57
C LYS A 8 1.76 -8.53 4.48
N ILE A 9 0.80 -7.79 3.92
CA ILE A 9 -0.22 -7.07 4.70
C ILE A 9 -1.18 -8.07 5.38
N ALA A 10 -1.55 -9.15 4.68
CA ALA A 10 -2.40 -10.18 5.26
C ALA A 10 -1.68 -11.01 6.33
N SER A 11 -0.38 -11.27 6.18
CA SER A 11 0.45 -11.97 7.16
C SER A 11 0.78 -11.09 8.36
N ALA A 12 0.99 -9.79 8.14
CA ALA A 12 1.11 -8.78 9.20
C ALA A 12 -0.13 -8.74 10.11
N ARG A 13 -1.31 -9.09 9.58
CA ARG A 13 -2.55 -9.18 10.35
C ARG A 13 -2.69 -10.48 11.15
N ARG A 14 -1.96 -11.54 10.79
CA ARG A 14 -1.96 -12.84 11.50
C ARG A 14 -0.81 -12.98 12.49
N GLN A 15 0.32 -12.36 12.22
CA GLN A 15 1.38 -12.20 13.20
C GLN A 15 0.96 -11.06 14.11
N ARG A 16 0.69 -11.36 15.39
CA ARG A 16 0.27 -10.38 16.42
C ARG A 16 1.20 -9.16 16.54
N ARG A 17 2.36 -9.16 15.89
CA ARG A 17 3.28 -8.04 15.75
C ARG A 17 3.90 -8.08 14.35
N ALA A 18 3.30 -7.40 13.39
CA ALA A 18 4.14 -6.86 12.32
C ALA A 18 4.94 -5.71 12.97
N PRO A 19 6.27 -5.79 13.05
CA PRO A 19 7.03 -4.69 13.66
C PRO A 19 6.65 -3.40 12.94
N CYS A 20 6.38 -2.33 13.68
CA CYS A 20 5.79 -1.10 13.13
C CYS A 20 6.64 -0.54 11.97
N ASP A 21 7.95 -0.81 11.98
CA ASP A 21 8.90 -0.55 10.89
C ASP A 21 8.52 -1.21 9.56
N GLN A 22 8.04 -2.47 9.58
CA GLN A 22 7.57 -3.15 8.37
C GLN A 22 6.29 -2.51 7.82
N LEU A 23 5.41 -2.00 8.69
CA LEU A 23 4.23 -1.26 8.24
C LEU A 23 4.59 0.09 7.64
N VAL A 24 5.56 0.80 8.23
CA VAL A 24 6.12 2.03 7.66
C VAL A 24 6.71 1.75 6.28
N GLU A 25 7.54 0.73 6.14
CA GLU A 25 8.13 0.34 4.85
C GLU A 25 7.06 0.01 3.80
N ILE A 26 6.00 -0.71 4.19
CA ILE A 26 4.88 -1.01 3.29
C ILE A 26 4.16 0.28 2.88
N ILE A 27 3.94 1.21 3.80
CA ILE A 27 3.29 2.50 3.53
C ILE A 27 4.13 3.31 2.54
N GLU A 28 5.45 3.42 2.76
CA GLU A 28 6.38 4.11 1.84
C GLU A 28 6.39 3.47 0.45
N GLN A 29 6.40 2.14 0.37
CA GLN A 29 6.34 1.42 -0.90
C GLN A 29 5.02 1.69 -1.65
N LEU A 30 3.90 1.79 -0.92
CA LEU A 30 2.60 2.14 -1.51
C LEU A 30 2.57 3.59 -2.00
N GLU A 31 3.19 4.54 -1.29
CA GLU A 31 3.33 5.94 -1.73
C GLU A 31 4.17 6.07 -2.99
N LEU A 32 5.33 5.40 -3.03
CA LEU A 32 6.18 5.36 -4.22
C LEU A 32 5.40 4.78 -5.41
N LYS A 33 4.68 3.67 -5.20
CA LYS A 33 3.89 3.04 -6.27
C LYS A 33 2.77 3.95 -6.75
N ARG A 34 2.12 4.69 -5.85
CA ARG A 34 1.10 5.69 -6.19
C ARG A 34 1.71 6.77 -7.07
N ALA A 35 2.86 7.35 -6.69
CA ALA A 35 3.53 8.39 -7.47
C ALA A 35 3.93 7.91 -8.87
N MET A 36 4.41 6.67 -8.98
CA MET A 36 4.73 6.05 -10.27
C MET A 36 3.49 5.89 -11.16
N LEU A 37 2.37 5.42 -10.61
CA LEU A 37 1.11 5.25 -11.35
C LEU A 37 0.49 6.60 -11.74
N GLU A 38 0.59 7.62 -10.88
CA GLU A 38 0.14 8.99 -11.19
C GLU A 38 0.97 9.59 -12.33
N SER A 39 2.29 9.39 -12.32
CA SER A 39 3.18 9.78 -13.42
C SER A 39 2.87 9.02 -14.72
N GLU A 40 2.66 7.71 -14.63
CA GLU A 40 2.28 6.88 -15.79
C GLU A 40 0.94 7.33 -16.40
N LEU A 41 -0.03 7.70 -15.57
CA LEU A 41 -1.33 8.20 -16.04
C LEU A 41 -1.23 9.57 -16.72
N ALA A 42 -0.31 10.42 -16.26
CA ALA A 42 -0.03 11.71 -16.87
C ALA A 42 0.64 11.56 -18.25
N LEU A 43 1.56 10.59 -18.39
CA LEU A 43 2.35 10.40 -19.60
C LEU A 43 1.69 9.49 -20.66
N ASP A 44 0.83 8.54 -20.27
CA ASP A 44 0.25 7.59 -21.24
C ASP A 44 -0.99 8.17 -21.95
N ALA A 45 -0.94 8.20 -23.28
CA ALA A 45 -2.04 8.66 -24.14
C ALA A 45 -3.05 7.55 -24.48
N ARG A 46 -2.73 6.26 -24.26
CA ARG A 46 -3.55 5.13 -24.74
C ARG A 46 -4.72 4.85 -23.79
N PRO A 47 -5.99 4.88 -24.26
CA PRO A 47 -7.16 4.75 -23.39
C PRO A 47 -7.25 3.44 -22.60
N ALA A 48 -6.82 2.31 -23.19
CA ALA A 48 -6.85 1.01 -22.54
C ALA A 48 -5.85 0.93 -21.36
N LYS A 49 -4.62 1.39 -21.58
CA LYS A 49 -3.57 1.42 -20.55
C LYS A 49 -3.93 2.39 -19.43
N ARG A 50 -4.47 3.58 -19.75
CA ARG A 50 -4.97 4.53 -18.76
C ARG A 50 -6.07 3.95 -17.86
N ARG A 51 -7.00 3.17 -18.40
CA ARG A 51 -8.05 2.48 -17.61
C ARG A 51 -7.43 1.51 -16.60
N HIS A 52 -6.47 0.71 -17.04
CA HIS A 52 -5.76 -0.21 -16.15
C HIS A 52 -4.98 0.53 -15.06
N VAL A 53 -4.22 1.56 -15.41
CA VAL A 53 -3.45 2.37 -14.46
C VAL A 53 -4.36 3.03 -13.42
N ARG A 54 -5.54 3.54 -13.83
CA ARG A 54 -6.55 4.08 -12.89
C ARG A 54 -7.06 3.03 -11.90
N TYR A 55 -7.33 1.81 -12.37
CA TYR A 55 -7.74 0.72 -11.49
C TYR A 55 -6.64 0.35 -10.50
N SER A 56 -5.40 0.19 -10.97
CA SER A 56 -4.24 -0.07 -10.11
C SER A 56 -4.04 1.03 -9.07
N LEU A 57 -4.23 2.29 -9.45
CA LEU A 57 -4.13 3.44 -8.56
C LEU A 57 -5.17 3.35 -7.43
N GLU A 58 -6.42 2.98 -7.75
CA GLU A 58 -7.47 2.82 -6.75
C GLU A 58 -7.14 1.68 -5.77
N VAL A 59 -6.64 0.55 -6.27
CA VAL A 59 -6.17 -0.55 -5.41
C VAL A 59 -5.08 -0.08 -4.47
N VAL A 60 -4.07 0.64 -4.96
CA VAL A 60 -2.98 1.18 -4.12
C VAL A 60 -3.50 2.15 -3.07
N ARG A 61 -4.42 3.05 -3.44
CA ARG A 61 -5.06 4.00 -2.50
C ARG A 61 -5.83 3.29 -1.38
N LEU A 62 -6.56 2.23 -1.73
CA LEU A 62 -7.29 1.42 -0.75
C LEU A 62 -6.33 0.68 0.19
N GLN A 63 -5.23 0.12 -0.32
CA GLN A 63 -4.24 -0.56 0.51
C GLN A 63 -3.51 0.42 1.44
N TYR A 64 -3.16 1.60 0.94
CA TYR A 64 -2.55 2.66 1.75
C TYR A 64 -3.44 3.06 2.93
N ARG A 65 -4.72 3.33 2.67
CA ARG A 65 -5.70 3.65 3.74
C ARG A 65 -5.80 2.53 4.78
N LYS A 66 -5.76 1.26 4.35
CA LYS A 66 -5.77 0.11 5.26
C LYS A 66 -4.50 0.03 6.11
N ALA A 67 -3.33 0.25 5.51
CA ALA A 67 -2.05 0.21 6.21
C ALA A 67 -1.93 1.35 7.24
N VAL A 68 -2.32 2.57 6.88
CA VAL A 68 -2.35 3.72 7.81
C VAL A 68 -3.34 3.47 8.97
N ALA A 69 -4.54 2.97 8.68
CA ALA A 69 -5.50 2.64 9.73
C ALA A 69 -5.00 1.53 10.67
N LEU A 70 -4.22 0.57 10.15
CA LEU A 70 -3.60 -0.47 10.96
C LEU A 70 -2.48 0.10 11.83
N GLN A 71 -1.61 0.94 11.28
CA GLN A 71 -0.54 1.61 12.01
C GLN A 71 -1.09 2.45 13.18
N ALA A 72 -2.16 3.23 12.93
CA ALA A 72 -2.81 4.03 13.96
C ALA A 72 -3.38 3.17 15.11
N LYS A 73 -3.94 1.99 14.81
CA LYS A 73 -4.42 1.05 15.84
C LYS A 73 -3.28 0.47 16.66
N MET A 74 -2.19 0.07 16.01
CA MET A 74 -1.01 -0.49 16.70
C MET A 74 -0.33 0.54 17.62
N GLN A 75 -0.31 1.82 17.23
CA GLN A 75 0.16 2.91 18.09
C GLN A 75 -0.74 3.14 19.31
N GLN A 76 -2.06 3.01 19.17
CA GLN A 76 -2.99 3.13 20.30
C GLN A 76 -2.89 1.94 21.28
N GLU A 77 -2.55 0.75 20.77
CA GLU A 77 -2.44 -0.48 21.55
C GLU A 77 -1.08 -0.63 22.29
N GLN A 78 -0.21 0.39 22.29
CA GLN A 78 1.13 0.38 22.91
C GLN A 78 2.05 -0.75 22.42
N ASP A 79 1.84 -1.26 21.20
CA ASP A 79 2.69 -2.30 20.59
C ASP A 79 3.78 -1.70 19.66
N CYS A 80 3.86 -0.37 19.56
CA CYS A 80 4.95 0.37 18.93
C CYS A 80 5.64 1.24 20.00
N ASP A 81 6.79 0.79 20.52
CA ASP A 81 7.70 1.60 21.34
C ASP A 81 8.43 2.64 20.49
#